data_AF-A0A349AKT8-F1
#
_entry.id   AF-A0A349AKT8-F1
#
_cell.length_a   1.000
_cell.length_b   1.000
_cell.length_c   1.000
_cell.angle_alpha   90.00
_cell.angle_beta   90.00
_cell.angle_gamma   90.00
#
_symmetry.space_group_name_H-M   'P 1'
#
loop_
_entity.id
_entity.type
_entity.pdbx_description
1 polymer ?
#
loop_
_entity_poly.entity_id
_entity_poly.type
_entity_poly.pdbx_seq_one_letter_code
_entity_poly.pdbx_strand_id
1 'polypeptide(L)'
;MLAKPKDFIAAIAPAAQSLHKKGGIFASVTIAQAAQETGWGKFIPKDMDTGKQSYNIFGIKGKGPAGHVKCWTWEEEGGVKVNRIATFRAYNSFEESIADHQKLLFIARYTAVLKAATPEEAARQLYKCGYATDSKYSQKLISIINQYNLKQYDKGADTVSDWAKASWDKATAKGILDGTNPQGSVTREMLAVVLDKCGLLEAVKIPQEVVDKLKEKGLITGDHPAGARTTWGELATVLSRLE
;
A
#
# COMPACT_ATOMS: atom_id res chain seq x y z
N MET A 1 -12.24 -8.69 2.09
CA MET A 1 -11.39 -9.54 1.22
C MET A 1 -10.83 -8.61 0.13
N LEU A 2 -9.52 -8.37 0.07
CA LEU A 2 -8.90 -7.63 -1.05
C LEU A 2 -8.78 -8.63 -2.21
N ALA A 3 -9.81 -8.76 -3.05
CA ALA A 3 -9.95 -9.93 -3.93
C ALA A 3 -9.57 -9.69 -5.39
N LYS A 4 -9.32 -8.43 -5.80
CA LYS A 4 -8.91 -8.09 -7.17
C LYS A 4 -7.47 -7.56 -7.17
N PRO A 5 -6.65 -7.94 -8.16
CA PRO A 5 -5.29 -7.43 -8.30
C PRO A 5 -5.19 -5.91 -8.18
N LYS A 6 -6.13 -5.17 -8.79
CA LYS A 6 -6.19 -3.70 -8.71
C LYS A 6 -6.36 -3.17 -7.27
N ASP A 7 -7.25 -3.79 -6.48
CA ASP A 7 -7.50 -3.37 -5.10
C ASP A 7 -6.28 -3.64 -4.21
N PHE A 8 -5.62 -4.79 -4.43
CA PHE A 8 -4.39 -5.13 -3.73
C PHE A 8 -3.26 -4.15 -4.07
N ILE A 9 -3.04 -3.87 -5.36
CA ILE A 9 -2.06 -2.88 -5.81
C ILE A 9 -2.37 -1.51 -5.18
N ALA A 10 -3.62 -1.04 -5.24
CA ALA A 10 -4.03 0.25 -4.69
C ALA A 10 -3.84 0.35 -3.16
N ALA A 11 -3.87 -0.78 -2.45
CA ALA A 11 -3.66 -0.84 -1.01
C ALA A 11 -2.16 -0.69 -0.64
N ILE A 12 -1.25 -1.24 -1.43
CA ILE A 12 0.18 -1.29 -1.07
C ILE A 12 1.08 -0.34 -1.88
N ALA A 13 0.60 0.16 -3.03
CA ALA A 13 1.38 1.02 -3.90
C ALA A 13 1.89 2.29 -3.19
N PRO A 14 1.09 3.03 -2.40
CA PRO A 14 1.59 4.23 -1.71
C PRO A 14 2.80 3.95 -0.80
N ALA A 15 2.75 2.85 -0.06
CA ALA A 15 3.83 2.40 0.82
C ALA A 15 5.09 1.99 0.03
N ALA A 16 4.90 1.21 -1.03
CA ALA A 16 5.98 0.78 -1.92
C ALA A 16 6.68 1.98 -2.60
N GLN A 17 5.91 2.97 -3.06
CA GLN A 17 6.43 4.20 -3.65
C GLN A 17 7.21 5.05 -2.65
N SER A 18 6.66 5.25 -1.45
CA SER A 18 7.32 6.02 -0.38
C SER A 18 8.68 5.42 -0.02
N LEU A 19 8.76 4.10 0.06
CA LEU A 19 9.98 3.39 0.40
C LEU A 19 10.99 3.34 -0.76
N HIS A 20 10.54 3.21 -2.01
CA HIS A 20 11.40 3.37 -3.19
C HIS A 20 12.06 4.76 -3.21
N LYS A 21 11.28 5.83 -2.97
CA LYS A 21 11.79 7.21 -2.87
C LYS A 21 12.86 7.39 -1.79
N LYS A 22 12.82 6.60 -0.72
CA LYS A 22 13.80 6.63 0.38
C LYS A 22 15.05 5.76 0.12
N GLY A 23 15.32 5.41 -1.14
CA GLY A 23 16.45 4.57 -1.53
C GLY A 23 16.18 3.07 -1.42
N GLY A 24 14.92 2.67 -1.34
CA GLY A 24 14.50 1.27 -1.45
C GLY A 24 14.54 0.72 -2.87
N ILE A 25 14.29 -0.58 -3.01
CA ILE A 25 14.08 -1.19 -4.33
C ILE A 25 12.88 -0.57 -5.07
N PHE A 26 12.81 -0.81 -6.37
CA PHE A 26 11.69 -0.38 -7.22
C PHE A 26 10.32 -0.75 -6.61
N ALA A 27 9.40 0.21 -6.57
CA ALA A 27 8.04 0.00 -6.07
C ALA A 27 7.31 -1.11 -6.84
N SER A 28 7.53 -1.20 -8.16
CA SER A 28 6.99 -2.23 -9.02
C SER A 28 7.45 -3.64 -8.62
N VAL A 29 8.72 -3.78 -8.21
CA VAL A 29 9.29 -5.04 -7.73
C VAL A 29 8.67 -5.40 -6.39
N THR A 30 8.58 -4.45 -5.45
CA THR A 30 7.92 -4.65 -4.16
C THR A 30 6.47 -5.13 -4.31
N ILE A 31 5.69 -4.47 -5.18
CA ILE A 31 4.29 -4.83 -5.44
C ILE A 31 4.21 -6.23 -6.08
N ALA A 32 5.08 -6.53 -7.06
CA ALA A 32 5.10 -7.82 -7.72
C ALA A 32 5.49 -8.97 -6.77
N GLN A 33 6.46 -8.75 -5.88
CA GLN A 33 6.82 -9.71 -4.84
C GLN A 33 5.62 -9.96 -3.92
N ALA A 34 5.04 -8.91 -3.35
CA ALA A 34 3.89 -9.06 -2.44
C ALA A 34 2.72 -9.78 -3.12
N ALA A 35 2.44 -9.50 -4.40
CA ALA A 35 1.41 -10.18 -5.18
C ALA A 35 1.72 -11.67 -5.37
N GLN A 36 2.96 -12.02 -5.71
CA GLN A 36 3.42 -13.40 -5.90
C GLN A 36 3.39 -14.19 -4.57
N GLU A 37 3.89 -13.61 -3.48
CA GLU A 37 4.01 -14.27 -2.18
C GLU A 37 2.64 -14.56 -1.53
N THR A 38 1.65 -13.68 -1.76
CA THR A 38 0.34 -13.78 -1.11
C THR A 38 -0.79 -14.20 -2.04
N GLY A 39 -0.51 -14.42 -3.32
CA GLY A 39 -1.54 -14.62 -4.34
C GLY A 39 -2.53 -13.46 -4.37
N TRP A 40 -2.02 -12.23 -4.50
CA TRP A 40 -2.81 -10.98 -4.48
C TRP A 40 -3.57 -10.74 -3.16
N GLY A 41 -2.93 -11.02 -2.03
CA GLY A 41 -3.49 -10.84 -0.69
C GLY A 41 -4.40 -11.97 -0.20
N LYS A 42 -4.64 -13.01 -1.01
CA LYS A 42 -5.52 -14.14 -0.65
C LYS A 42 -4.94 -15.01 0.46
N PHE A 43 -3.62 -15.18 0.48
CA PHE A 43 -2.90 -16.09 1.36
C PHE A 43 -2.02 -15.35 2.39
N ILE A 44 -2.42 -14.13 2.78
CA ILE A 44 -1.78 -13.44 3.91
C ILE A 44 -1.95 -14.31 5.16
N PRO A 45 -0.87 -14.61 5.93
CA PRO A 45 -0.97 -15.42 7.12
C PRO A 45 -2.00 -14.88 8.10
N LYS A 46 -2.85 -15.76 8.60
CA LYS A 46 -3.82 -15.49 9.66
C LYS A 46 -3.57 -16.45 10.79
N ASP A 47 -3.71 -15.94 12.01
CA ASP A 47 -3.59 -16.79 13.17
C ASP A 47 -4.65 -17.89 13.15
N MET A 48 -4.22 -19.14 13.34
CA MET A 48 -5.11 -20.30 13.26
C MET A 48 -6.05 -20.41 14.45
N ASP A 49 -5.71 -19.79 15.59
CA ASP A 49 -6.50 -19.86 16.82
C ASP A 49 -7.45 -18.65 16.90
N THR A 50 -6.97 -17.44 16.57
CA THR A 50 -7.76 -16.20 16.73
C THR A 50 -8.31 -15.62 15.43
N GLY A 51 -7.89 -16.12 14.26
CA GLY A 51 -8.24 -15.56 12.96
C GLY A 51 -7.64 -14.19 12.65
N LYS A 52 -6.77 -13.66 13.53
CA LYS A 52 -6.17 -12.32 13.40
C LYS A 52 -5.28 -12.29 12.14
N GLN A 53 -5.44 -11.25 11.31
CA GLN A 53 -4.54 -11.06 10.17
C GLN A 53 -3.17 -10.55 10.63
N SER A 54 -2.11 -11.05 9.98
CA SER A 54 -0.73 -10.65 10.26
C SER A 54 -0.26 -9.41 9.52
N TYR A 55 -0.95 -8.99 8.45
CA TYR A 55 -0.46 -8.02 7.45
C TYR A 55 0.88 -8.38 6.79
N ASN A 56 1.36 -9.62 6.98
CA ASN A 56 2.65 -10.08 6.47
C ASN A 56 2.54 -10.48 5.01
N ILE A 57 2.86 -9.56 4.12
CA ILE A 57 2.73 -9.76 2.66
C ILE A 57 3.99 -10.33 2.00
N PHE A 58 4.98 -10.75 2.80
CA PHE A 58 6.24 -11.34 2.31
C PHE A 58 6.61 -12.67 2.99
N GLY A 59 5.70 -13.25 3.79
CA GLY A 59 5.91 -14.54 4.43
C GLY A 59 7.08 -14.57 5.43
N ILE A 60 7.44 -13.43 6.05
CA ILE A 60 8.62 -13.36 6.93
C ILE A 60 8.33 -14.11 8.24
N LYS A 61 9.14 -15.12 8.56
CA LYS A 61 9.02 -15.92 9.79
C LYS A 61 9.50 -15.15 11.04
N GLY A 62 8.96 -15.53 12.21
CA GLY A 62 9.38 -15.01 13.53
C GLY A 62 8.38 -14.06 14.18
N LYS A 63 8.87 -13.12 14.99
CA LYS A 63 8.07 -12.13 15.74
C LYS A 63 8.35 -10.71 15.21
N GLY A 64 7.31 -10.02 14.79
CA GLY A 64 7.32 -8.65 14.31
C GLY A 64 6.77 -7.65 15.34
N PRO A 65 6.59 -6.38 14.95
CA PRO A 65 6.10 -5.30 15.82
C PRO A 65 4.73 -5.57 16.45
N ALA A 66 3.82 -6.23 15.74
CA ALA A 66 2.50 -6.61 16.26
C ALA A 66 2.47 -8.04 16.83
N GLY A 67 3.64 -8.62 17.10
CA GLY A 67 3.79 -9.99 17.59
C GLY A 67 3.96 -10.99 16.45
N HIS A 68 3.26 -12.12 16.53
CA HIS A 68 3.32 -13.18 15.53
C HIS A 68 1.95 -13.82 15.33
N VAL A 69 1.80 -14.56 14.24
CA VAL A 69 0.68 -15.47 14.03
C VAL A 69 1.21 -16.88 13.83
N LYS A 70 0.44 -17.87 14.29
CA LYS A 70 0.70 -19.28 14.04
C LYS A 70 -0.25 -19.77 12.96
N CYS A 71 0.26 -20.37 11.88
CA CYS A 71 -0.60 -20.90 10.82
C CYS A 71 0.01 -22.11 10.13
N TRP A 72 -0.86 -22.87 9.45
CA TRP A 72 -0.42 -23.91 8.52
C TRP A 72 0.31 -23.27 7.33
N THR A 73 1.44 -23.87 6.97
CA THR A 73 2.19 -23.58 5.76
C THR A 73 2.71 -24.89 5.18
N TRP A 74 3.33 -24.83 4.00
CA TRP A 74 4.02 -25.97 3.41
C TRP A 74 5.46 -25.59 3.10
N GLU A 75 6.36 -26.55 3.27
CA GLU A 75 7.77 -26.44 2.87
C GLU A 75 8.06 -27.51 1.83
N GLU A 76 9.02 -27.25 0.94
CA GLU A 76 9.48 -28.25 -0.01
C GLU A 76 10.72 -28.96 0.56
N GLU A 77 10.59 -30.26 0.78
CA GLU A 77 11.66 -31.13 1.27
C GLU A 77 11.89 -32.23 0.24
N GLY A 78 13.03 -32.21 -0.44
CA GLY A 78 13.35 -33.18 -1.49
C GLY A 78 12.36 -33.20 -2.67
N GLY A 79 11.74 -32.05 -3.00
CA GLY A 79 10.73 -31.93 -4.06
C GLY A 79 9.29 -32.30 -3.63
N VAL A 80 9.08 -32.63 -2.35
CA VAL A 80 7.76 -32.95 -1.80
C VAL A 80 7.27 -31.81 -0.90
N LYS A 81 6.00 -31.42 -1.05
CA LYS A 81 5.38 -30.43 -0.16
C LYS A 81 4.97 -31.08 1.16
N VAL A 82 5.54 -30.61 2.26
CA VAL A 82 5.25 -31.05 3.62
C VAL A 82 4.54 -29.94 4.37
N ASN A 83 3.33 -30.23 4.87
CA ASN A 83 2.57 -29.28 5.68
C ASN A 83 3.12 -29.24 7.10
N ARG A 84 3.40 -28.03 7.61
CA ARG A 84 3.87 -27.81 8.98
C ARG A 84 3.20 -26.55 9.54
N ILE A 85 3.14 -26.47 10.87
CA ILE A 85 2.77 -25.22 11.52
C ILE A 85 4.02 -24.36 11.66
N ALA A 86 3.93 -23.10 11.22
CA ALA A 86 5.01 -22.14 11.33
C ALA A 86 4.53 -20.83 11.95
N THR A 87 5.49 -20.09 12.48
CA THR A 87 5.27 -18.77 13.08
C THR A 87 5.72 -17.67 12.14
N PHE A 88 4.81 -16.78 11.79
CA PHE A 88 5.07 -15.62 10.92
C PHE A 88 4.98 -14.32 11.70
N ARG A 89 5.82 -13.34 11.31
CA ARG A 89 5.77 -11.99 11.89
C ARG A 89 4.38 -11.40 11.67
N ALA A 90 3.89 -10.67 12.67
CA ALA A 90 2.69 -9.85 12.53
C ALA A 90 3.08 -8.36 12.57
N TYR A 91 2.35 -7.57 11.79
CA TYR A 91 2.51 -6.13 11.64
C TYR A 91 1.19 -5.42 11.91
N ASN A 92 1.25 -4.13 12.21
CA ASN A 92 0.07 -3.28 12.38
C ASN A 92 -0.53 -2.84 11.04
N SER A 93 0.27 -2.85 9.97
CA SER A 93 -0.16 -2.42 8.64
C SER A 93 0.71 -3.01 7.51
N PHE A 94 0.30 -2.81 6.25
CA PHE A 94 1.12 -3.23 5.09
C PHE A 94 2.41 -2.40 4.98
N GLU A 95 2.37 -1.12 5.35
CA GLU A 95 3.53 -0.24 5.39
C GLU A 95 4.63 -0.81 6.29
N GLU A 96 4.28 -1.31 7.49
CA GLU A 96 5.25 -1.96 8.38
C GLU A 96 5.82 -3.24 7.77
N SER A 97 4.99 -4.06 7.12
CA SER A 97 5.46 -5.29 6.46
C SER A 97 6.43 -4.98 5.31
N ILE A 98 6.16 -3.93 4.52
CA ILE A 98 7.04 -3.50 3.41
C ILE A 98 8.33 -2.90 3.95
N ALA A 99 8.25 -2.08 5.01
CA ALA A 99 9.44 -1.51 5.64
C ALA A 99 10.35 -2.59 6.23
N ASP A 100 9.78 -3.63 6.84
CA ASP A 100 10.56 -4.75 7.39
C ASP A 100 11.17 -5.64 6.29
N HIS A 101 10.45 -5.88 5.20
CA HIS A 101 10.99 -6.54 4.02
C HIS A 101 12.15 -5.76 3.39
N GLN A 102 12.06 -4.43 3.33
CA GLN A 102 13.14 -3.61 2.81
C GLN A 102 14.42 -3.70 3.66
N LYS A 103 14.31 -3.86 4.98
CA LYS A 103 15.48 -4.09 5.85
C LYS A 103 16.21 -5.38 5.48
N LEU A 104 15.49 -6.44 5.10
CA LEU A 104 16.09 -7.68 4.59
C LEU A 104 16.91 -7.41 3.32
N LEU A 105 16.43 -6.54 2.44
CA LEU A 105 17.09 -6.21 1.18
C LEU A 105 18.26 -5.24 1.31
N PHE A 106 18.47 -4.63 2.49
CA PHE A 106 19.62 -3.76 2.75
C PHE A 106 20.89 -4.50 3.22
N ILE A 107 20.83 -5.81 3.41
CA ILE A 107 22.03 -6.59 3.75
C ILE A 107 22.95 -6.76 2.52
N ALA A 108 24.24 -7.00 2.77
CA ALA A 108 25.28 -7.09 1.74
C ALA A 108 24.92 -8.04 0.57
N ARG A 109 24.21 -9.14 0.85
CA ARG A 109 23.72 -10.11 -0.15
C ARG A 109 22.95 -9.46 -1.29
N TYR A 110 22.12 -8.46 -1.02
CA TYR A 110 21.19 -7.87 -1.98
C TYR A 110 21.68 -6.52 -2.56
N THR A 111 22.95 -6.17 -2.36
CA THR A 111 23.54 -4.94 -2.90
C THR A 111 23.33 -4.80 -4.42
N ALA A 112 23.40 -5.91 -5.17
CA ALA A 112 23.16 -5.90 -6.62
C ALA A 112 21.69 -5.59 -6.99
N VAL A 113 20.74 -5.95 -6.13
CA VAL A 113 19.31 -5.62 -6.31
C VAL A 113 19.08 -4.12 -6.16
N LEU A 114 19.69 -3.51 -5.13
CA LEU A 114 19.59 -2.07 -4.86
C LEU A 114 20.26 -1.22 -5.95
N LYS A 115 21.33 -1.73 -6.57
CA LYS A 115 22.07 -1.06 -7.65
C LYS A 115 21.48 -1.30 -9.04
N ALA A 116 20.43 -2.10 -9.15
CA ALA A 116 19.83 -2.40 -10.45
C ALA A 116 19.29 -1.13 -11.11
N ALA A 117 19.57 -0.96 -12.40
CA ALA A 117 19.11 0.19 -13.17
C ALA A 117 17.63 0.10 -13.58
N THR A 118 17.05 -1.10 -13.55
CA THR A 118 15.67 -1.36 -13.97
C THR A 118 15.00 -2.37 -13.03
N PRO A 119 13.66 -2.36 -12.93
CA PRO A 119 12.94 -3.36 -12.14
C PRO A 119 13.12 -4.79 -12.66
N GLU A 120 13.33 -4.98 -13.97
CA GLU A 120 13.69 -6.29 -14.53
C GLU A 120 15.04 -6.78 -14.03
N GLU A 121 16.03 -5.89 -14.00
CA GLU A 121 17.36 -6.26 -13.51
C GLU A 121 17.30 -6.55 -12.00
N ALA A 122 16.56 -5.76 -11.23
CA ALA A 122 16.31 -6.02 -9.81
C ALA A 122 15.68 -7.41 -9.60
N ALA A 123 14.66 -7.79 -10.39
CA ALA A 123 14.03 -9.10 -10.32
C ALA A 123 15.00 -10.26 -10.64
N ARG A 124 15.90 -10.09 -11.62
CA ARG A 124 16.95 -11.07 -11.93
C ARG A 124 17.98 -11.16 -10.82
N GLN A 125 18.38 -10.03 -10.25
CA GLN A 125 19.34 -9.98 -9.15
C GLN A 125 18.76 -10.60 -7.88
N LEU A 126 17.46 -10.44 -7.59
CA LEU A 126 16.81 -11.14 -6.47
C LEU A 126 17.02 -12.66 -6.57
N TYR A 127 16.78 -13.25 -7.73
CA TYR A 127 17.03 -14.68 -7.95
C TYR A 127 18.52 -15.03 -7.82
N LYS A 128 19.42 -14.29 -8.48
CA LYS A 128 20.88 -14.54 -8.40
C LYS A 128 21.43 -14.42 -6.98
N CYS A 129 20.88 -13.53 -6.17
CA CYS A 129 21.21 -13.35 -4.76
C CYS A 129 20.60 -14.43 -3.85
N GLY A 130 19.87 -15.42 -4.41
CA GLY A 130 19.27 -16.52 -3.65
C GLY A 130 18.04 -16.10 -2.84
N TYR A 131 17.27 -15.12 -3.31
CA TYR A 131 16.00 -14.75 -2.67
C TYR A 131 14.97 -15.89 -2.75
N ALA A 132 14.93 -16.60 -3.89
CA ALA A 132 14.02 -17.72 -4.13
C ALA A 132 14.75 -18.88 -4.80
N THR A 133 14.29 -20.11 -4.56
CA THR A 133 14.80 -21.33 -5.19
C THR A 133 14.13 -21.62 -6.54
N ASP A 134 12.97 -21.03 -6.80
CA ASP A 134 12.24 -21.18 -8.06
C ASP A 134 13.01 -20.52 -9.22
N SER A 135 13.47 -21.34 -10.17
CA SER A 135 14.20 -20.87 -11.36
C SER A 135 13.40 -19.90 -12.24
N LYS A 136 12.06 -19.92 -12.14
CA LYS A 136 11.16 -19.00 -12.85
C LYS A 136 10.80 -17.74 -12.08
N TYR A 137 11.34 -17.56 -10.88
CA TYR A 137 10.96 -16.47 -9.98
C TYR A 137 11.09 -15.09 -10.63
N SER A 138 12.25 -14.80 -11.22
CA SER A 138 12.49 -13.52 -11.89
C SER A 138 11.51 -13.24 -13.04
N GLN A 139 11.20 -14.26 -13.86
CA GLN A 139 10.28 -14.12 -14.98
C GLN A 139 8.83 -13.91 -14.51
N LYS A 140 8.42 -14.57 -13.41
CA LYS A 140 7.11 -14.35 -12.79
C LYS A 140 6.95 -12.90 -12.32
N LEU A 141 7.95 -12.36 -11.64
CA LEU A 141 7.92 -10.95 -11.20
C LEU A 141 7.83 -10.00 -12.40
N ILE A 142 8.68 -10.19 -13.42
CA ILE A 142 8.67 -9.37 -14.64
C ILE A 142 7.30 -9.45 -15.36
N SER A 143 6.71 -10.65 -15.41
CA SER A 143 5.38 -10.85 -15.99
C SER A 143 4.31 -10.06 -15.24
N ILE A 144 4.31 -10.11 -13.90
CA ILE A 144 3.40 -9.32 -13.06
C ILE A 144 3.61 -7.82 -13.28
N ILE A 145 4.87 -7.36 -13.28
CA ILE A 145 5.23 -5.94 -13.49
C ILE A 145 4.65 -5.43 -14.81
N ASN A 146 4.84 -6.19 -15.89
CA ASN A 146 4.37 -5.79 -17.22
C ASN A 146 2.85 -5.88 -17.36
N GLN A 147 2.25 -6.99 -16.90
CA GLN A 147 0.81 -7.23 -17.02
C GLN A 147 -0.03 -6.16 -16.33
N TYR A 148 0.45 -5.65 -15.18
CA TYR A 148 -0.26 -4.63 -14.40
C TYR A 148 0.33 -3.22 -14.54
N ASN A 149 1.24 -3.03 -15.51
CA ASN A 149 1.93 -1.76 -15.75
C ASN A 149 2.52 -1.15 -14.46
N LEU A 150 3.15 -1.97 -13.61
CA LEU A 150 3.57 -1.55 -12.27
C LEU A 150 4.71 -0.53 -12.28
N LYS A 151 5.43 -0.40 -13.41
CA LYS A 151 6.49 0.61 -13.58
C LYS A 151 5.99 2.05 -13.40
N GLN A 152 4.69 2.28 -13.56
CA GLN A 152 4.09 3.59 -13.25
C GLN A 152 4.29 4.01 -11.79
N TYR A 153 4.51 3.04 -10.88
CA TYR A 153 4.78 3.30 -9.47
C TYR A 153 6.27 3.55 -9.18
N ASP A 154 7.18 3.18 -10.08
CA ASP A 154 8.62 3.43 -9.91
C ASP A 154 8.99 4.88 -10.16
N LYS A 155 8.24 5.52 -11.05
CA LYS A 155 8.24 6.97 -11.16
C LYS A 155 7.62 7.47 -9.86
N GLY A 156 8.33 8.29 -9.11
CA GLY A 156 7.71 8.99 -8.01
C GLY A 156 6.41 9.62 -8.52
N ALA A 157 5.34 9.58 -7.73
CA ALA A 157 4.15 10.37 -8.03
C ALA A 157 4.59 11.85 -8.00
N ASP A 158 5.11 12.34 -9.11
CA ASP A 158 5.95 13.55 -9.18
C ASP A 158 5.29 14.64 -10.02
N THR A 159 4.00 14.52 -10.29
CA THR A 159 3.23 15.64 -10.83
C THR A 159 2.03 15.91 -9.94
N VAL A 160 2.21 16.89 -9.06
CA VAL A 160 1.09 17.73 -8.64
C VAL A 160 0.46 18.28 -9.92
N SER A 161 -0.84 18.10 -10.09
CA SER A 161 -1.55 18.62 -11.25
C SER A 161 -1.29 20.12 -11.39
N ASP A 162 -1.17 20.63 -12.62
CA ASP A 162 -0.75 22.02 -12.84
C ASP A 162 -1.62 23.04 -12.10
N TRP A 163 -2.92 22.77 -12.01
CA TRP A 163 -3.87 23.60 -11.27
C TRP A 163 -3.65 23.59 -9.73
N ALA A 164 -3.03 22.56 -9.19
CA ALA A 164 -2.84 22.35 -7.76
C ALA A 164 -1.45 22.76 -7.25
N LYS A 165 -0.45 22.95 -8.14
CA LYS A 165 0.95 23.23 -7.79
C LYS A 165 1.11 24.38 -6.80
N ALA A 166 0.52 25.53 -7.11
CA ALA A 166 0.64 26.72 -6.26
C ALA A 166 0.02 26.52 -4.85
N SER A 167 -1.08 25.78 -4.75
CA SER A 167 -1.70 25.45 -3.46
C SER A 167 -0.89 24.43 -2.68
N TRP A 168 -0.31 23.44 -3.37
CA TRP A 168 0.55 22.43 -2.79
C TRP A 168 1.83 23.02 -2.18
N ASP A 169 2.49 23.92 -2.88
CA ASP A 169 3.71 24.58 -2.40
C ASP A 169 3.42 25.41 -1.15
N LYS A 170 2.31 26.16 -1.14
CA LYS A 170 1.87 26.94 0.04
C LYS A 170 1.57 26.04 1.23
N ALA A 171 0.87 24.92 1.02
CA ALA A 171 0.52 23.99 2.09
C ALA A 171 1.78 23.30 2.67
N THR A 172 2.74 22.95 1.81
CA THR A 172 4.03 22.38 2.21
C THR A 172 4.87 23.38 3.00
N ALA A 173 5.00 24.61 2.52
CA ALA A 173 5.76 25.67 3.21
C ALA A 173 5.18 26.02 4.60
N LYS A 174 3.88 25.85 4.78
CA LYS A 174 3.18 26.04 6.07
C LYS A 174 3.22 24.79 6.97
N GLY A 175 3.84 23.69 6.54
CA GLY A 175 3.86 22.43 7.27
C GLY A 175 2.50 21.73 7.38
N ILE A 176 1.51 22.14 6.58
CA ILE A 176 0.17 21.53 6.53
C ILE A 176 0.24 20.18 5.80
N LEU A 177 1.07 20.09 4.77
CA LEU A 177 1.40 18.86 4.04
C LEU A 177 2.88 18.57 4.16
N ASP A 178 3.26 17.30 4.14
CA ASP A 178 4.67 16.87 4.19
C ASP A 178 5.37 16.94 2.82
N GLY A 179 4.68 17.45 1.80
CA GLY A 179 5.18 17.54 0.43
C GLY A 179 5.25 16.20 -0.30
N THR A 180 4.71 15.12 0.28
CA THR A 180 4.75 13.79 -0.30
C THR A 180 3.39 13.37 -0.87
N ASN A 181 3.43 12.46 -1.84
CA ASN A 181 2.25 11.76 -2.37
C ASN A 181 1.09 12.69 -2.83
N PRO A 182 1.31 13.60 -3.79
CA PRO A 182 0.30 14.58 -4.22
C PRO A 182 -0.95 13.99 -4.88
N GLN A 183 -0.92 12.71 -5.25
CA GLN A 183 -2.06 11.97 -5.81
C GLN A 183 -2.60 10.91 -4.82
N GLY A 184 -2.17 10.97 -3.56
CA GLY A 184 -2.61 10.09 -2.50
C GLY A 184 -4.09 10.28 -2.16
N SER A 185 -4.75 9.19 -1.75
CA SER A 185 -6.10 9.28 -1.18
C SER A 185 -6.03 9.81 0.26
N VAL A 186 -6.88 10.78 0.61
CA VAL A 186 -7.07 11.26 1.99
C VAL A 186 -8.17 10.42 2.65
N THR A 187 -7.94 9.88 3.85
CA THR A 187 -8.99 9.15 4.59
C THR A 187 -10.00 10.12 5.23
N ARG A 188 -11.17 9.62 5.62
CA ARG A 188 -12.20 10.46 6.27
C ARG A 188 -11.74 10.95 7.63
N GLU A 189 -10.98 10.13 8.37
CA GLU A 189 -10.38 10.52 9.65
C GLU A 189 -9.34 11.62 9.45
N MET A 190 -8.46 11.48 8.45
CA MET A 190 -7.49 12.52 8.10
C MET A 190 -8.20 13.82 7.69
N LEU A 191 -9.25 13.72 6.87
CA LEU A 191 -10.05 14.88 6.47
C LEU A 191 -10.73 15.54 7.68
N ALA A 192 -11.36 14.77 8.56
CA ALA A 192 -12.02 15.28 9.76
C ALA A 192 -11.04 16.00 10.69
N VAL A 193 -9.85 15.42 10.93
CA VAL A 193 -8.81 16.03 11.77
C VAL A 193 -8.29 17.34 11.14
N VAL A 194 -8.08 17.36 9.82
CA VAL A 194 -7.65 18.58 9.12
C VAL A 194 -8.71 19.68 9.23
N LEU A 195 -9.98 19.34 8.99
CA LEU A 195 -11.09 20.29 9.12
C LEU A 195 -11.21 20.83 10.56
N ASP A 196 -11.07 19.98 11.57
CA ASP A 196 -11.11 20.38 12.98
C ASP A 196 -9.95 21.31 13.35
N LYS A 197 -8.71 20.91 13.05
CA LYS A 197 -7.50 21.69 13.36
C LYS A 197 -7.42 23.02 12.63
N CYS A 198 -8.05 23.13 11.47
CA CYS A 198 -8.17 24.38 10.74
C CYS A 198 -9.37 25.24 11.19
N GLY A 199 -10.16 24.80 12.18
CA GLY A 199 -11.36 25.51 12.66
C GLY A 199 -12.50 25.50 11.65
N LEU A 200 -12.46 24.63 10.64
CA LEU A 200 -13.43 24.56 9.55
C LEU A 200 -14.68 23.73 9.92
N LEU A 201 -14.61 22.88 10.95
CA LEU A 201 -15.81 22.22 11.50
C LEU A 201 -16.72 23.20 12.25
N GLU A 202 -16.14 24.27 12.79
CA GLU A 202 -16.86 25.34 13.52
C GLU A 202 -17.48 26.35 12.54
N ALA A 203 -16.97 26.43 11.31
CA ALA A 203 -17.27 27.50 10.37
C ALA A 203 -18.70 27.45 9.77
N VAL A 204 -19.36 26.29 9.77
CA VAL A 204 -20.71 26.15 9.20
C VAL A 204 -21.49 25.03 9.90
N LYS A 205 -22.58 25.37 10.60
CA LYS A 205 -23.64 24.38 10.87
C LYS A 205 -24.32 24.07 9.55
N ILE A 206 -23.98 22.95 8.93
CA ILE A 206 -24.71 22.46 7.75
C ILE A 206 -26.11 22.04 8.23
N PRO A 207 -27.20 22.67 7.76
CA PRO A 207 -28.55 22.28 8.15
C PRO A 207 -28.81 20.83 7.73
N GLN A 208 -29.48 20.06 8.61
CA GLN A 208 -29.77 18.64 8.35
C GLN A 208 -30.53 18.43 7.03
N GLU A 209 -31.39 19.38 6.65
CA GLU A 209 -32.06 19.46 5.35
C GLU A 209 -31.10 19.30 4.15
N VAL A 210 -29.92 19.93 4.22
CA VAL A 210 -28.94 19.88 3.12
C VAL A 210 -28.35 18.47 3.03
N VAL A 211 -28.06 17.85 4.18
CA VAL A 211 -27.57 16.47 4.25
C VAL A 211 -28.62 15.50 3.68
N ASP A 212 -29.89 15.72 4.00
CA ASP A 212 -30.98 14.86 3.54
C ASP A 212 -31.23 15.01 2.03
N LYS A 213 -31.19 16.24 1.49
CA LYS A 213 -31.22 16.49 0.04
C LYS A 213 -30.08 15.83 -0.72
N LEU A 214 -28.88 15.75 -0.12
CA LEU A 214 -27.75 15.04 -0.73
C LEU A 214 -27.95 13.51 -0.72
N LYS A 215 -28.61 12.97 0.31
CA LYS A 215 -29.01 11.55 0.36
C LYS A 215 -30.08 11.22 -0.66
N GLU A 216 -31.12 12.05 -0.80
CA GLU A 216 -32.18 11.88 -1.80
C GLU A 216 -31.63 11.86 -3.23
N LYS A 217 -30.60 12.67 -3.49
CA LYS A 217 -29.92 12.72 -4.79
C LYS A 217 -28.90 11.58 -4.99
N GLY A 218 -28.74 10.69 -4.01
CA GLY A 218 -27.79 9.57 -4.07
C GLY A 218 -26.31 10.00 -4.08
N LEU A 219 -26.02 11.25 -3.68
CA LEU A 219 -24.65 11.80 -3.69
C LEU A 219 -23.87 11.42 -2.43
N ILE A 220 -24.57 11.09 -1.35
CA ILE A 220 -24.01 10.49 -0.13
C ILE A 220 -24.96 9.38 0.32
N THR A 221 -24.45 8.24 0.79
CA THR A 221 -25.30 7.21 1.40
C THR A 221 -25.06 7.15 2.91
N GLY A 222 -26.11 6.81 3.68
CA GLY A 222 -26.03 6.64 5.14
C GLY A 222 -25.16 5.45 5.57
N ASP A 223 -24.81 4.58 4.63
CA ASP A 223 -24.35 3.23 4.88
C ASP A 223 -22.96 3.03 4.24
N HIS A 224 -22.06 3.98 4.45
CA HIS A 224 -20.70 3.81 3.97
C HIS A 224 -19.87 3.00 4.97
N PRO A 225 -19.30 1.84 4.58
CA PRO A 225 -18.35 1.13 5.42
C PRO A 225 -17.13 2.03 5.69
N ALA A 226 -16.50 1.89 6.85
CA ALA A 226 -15.39 2.72 7.34
C ALA A 226 -14.14 2.83 6.42
N GLY A 227 -14.16 2.21 5.23
CA GLY A 227 -13.13 2.30 4.21
C GLY A 227 -13.56 2.95 2.88
N ALA A 228 -14.77 3.50 2.77
CA ALA A 228 -15.22 4.20 1.57
C ALA A 228 -14.46 5.52 1.38
N ARG A 229 -13.74 5.65 0.25
CA ARG A 229 -12.88 6.81 -0.08
C ARG A 229 -13.71 7.89 -0.78
N THR A 230 -13.65 9.13 -0.28
CA THR A 230 -14.19 10.32 -0.96
C THR A 230 -13.21 10.78 -2.03
N THR A 231 -13.70 11.14 -3.21
CA THR A 231 -12.86 11.66 -4.30
C THR A 231 -12.69 13.18 -4.19
N TRP A 232 -11.59 13.72 -4.72
CA TRP A 232 -11.40 15.17 -4.84
C TRP A 232 -12.53 15.85 -5.65
N GLY A 233 -13.15 15.13 -6.59
CA GLY A 233 -14.30 15.63 -7.37
C GLY A 233 -15.58 15.81 -6.54
N GLU A 234 -15.86 14.89 -5.61
CA GLU A 234 -16.97 15.02 -4.66
C GLU A 234 -16.73 16.19 -3.69
N LEU A 235 -15.52 16.33 -3.16
CA LEU A 235 -15.16 17.46 -2.30
C LEU A 235 -15.25 18.80 -3.05
N ALA A 236 -14.73 18.88 -4.27
CA ALA A 236 -14.79 20.09 -5.10
C ALA A 236 -16.23 20.48 -5.45
N THR A 237 -17.11 19.50 -5.71
CA THR A 237 -18.54 19.74 -6.00
C THR A 237 -19.31 20.25 -4.78
N VAL A 238 -18.93 19.83 -3.58
CA VAL A 238 -19.51 20.36 -2.33
C VAL A 238 -19.00 21.78 -2.08
N LEU A 239 -17.69 22.02 -2.24
CA LEU A 239 -17.10 23.34 -2.04
C LEU A 239 -17.59 24.37 -3.06
N SER A 240 -17.82 23.98 -4.32
CA SER A 240 -18.32 24.87 -5.38
C SER A 240 -19.79 25.28 -5.22
N ARG A 241 -20.48 24.76 -4.21
CA ARG A 241 -21.90 25.07 -3.90
C ARG A 241 -22.04 25.87 -2.59
N LEU A 242 -20.91 26.28 -2.00
CA LEU A 242 -20.83 27.16 -0.83
C LEU A 242 -20.66 28.65 -1.21
N GLU A 243 -20.73 28.97 -2.51
CA GLU A 243 -20.93 30.33 -3.03
C GLU A 243 -22.40 30.55 -3.40
#